data_AF-A0A7V6V4F2-F1
#
_entry.id   AF-A0A7V6V4F2-F1
#
_cell.length_a   1.000
_cell.length_b   1.000
_cell.length_c   1.000
_cell.angle_alpha   90.00
_cell.angle_beta   90.00
_cell.angle_gamma   90.00
#
_symmetry.space_group_name_H-M   'P 1'
#
loop_
_entity.id
_entity.type
_entity.pdbx_description
1 polymer ?
#
loop_
_entity_poly.entity_id
_entity_poly.type
_entity_poly.pdbx_seq_one_letter_code
_entity_poly.pdbx_strand_id
1 'polypeptide(L)'
;MNKRAIVYIALFLVLGLFIYQSQYSHQVNIPPVISKNEILNDFKDDDVPDGVGETLSVTHIFFPVGFQGQKGDVFYVTMKTGDKVLTRYYIIQEDKNNHDALDYNVKETWEDFQPPDGKYQTFVHSHGQWKEKK
;
A
#
# COMPACT_ATOMS: atom_id res chain seq x y z
N MET A 1 -45.84 -9.55 -43.88
CA MET A 1 -45.03 -9.79 -42.66
C MET A 1 -45.90 -9.49 -41.44
N ASN A 2 -46.09 -10.47 -40.55
CA ASN A 2 -47.10 -10.38 -39.48
C ASN A 2 -46.68 -9.35 -38.43
N LYS A 3 -47.40 -8.21 -38.35
CA LYS A 3 -47.09 -7.10 -37.44
C LYS A 3 -46.91 -7.55 -35.98
N ARG A 4 -47.63 -8.61 -35.57
CA ARG A 4 -47.52 -9.25 -34.25
C ARG A 4 -46.14 -9.88 -34.01
N ALA A 5 -45.55 -10.53 -35.01
CA ALA A 5 -44.24 -11.17 -34.89
C ALA A 5 -43.11 -10.13 -34.70
N ILE A 6 -43.22 -8.97 -35.36
CA ILE A 6 -42.25 -7.88 -35.25
C ILE A 6 -42.25 -7.31 -33.82
N VAL A 7 -43.43 -7.15 -33.21
CA VAL A 7 -43.58 -6.65 -31.83
C VAL A 7 -42.94 -7.60 -30.81
N TYR A 8 -43.13 -8.91 -30.95
CA TYR A 8 -42.53 -9.88 -30.03
C TYR A 8 -41.00 -9.91 -30.13
N ILE A 9 -40.44 -9.81 -31.34
CA ILE A 9 -38.99 -9.76 -31.56
C ILE A 9 -38.40 -8.48 -30.94
N ALA A 10 -39.06 -7.33 -31.12
CA ALA A 10 -38.62 -6.07 -30.52
C ALA A 10 -38.64 -6.11 -28.99
N LEU A 11 -39.69 -6.68 -28.39
CA LEU A 11 -39.79 -6.83 -26.93
C LEU A 11 -38.68 -7.73 -26.37
N PHE A 12 -38.39 -8.84 -27.07
CA PHE A 12 -37.34 -9.78 -26.66
C PHE A 12 -35.94 -9.14 -26.73
N LEU A 13 -35.67 -8.33 -27.75
CA LEU A 13 -34.42 -7.58 -27.86
C LEU A 13 -34.26 -6.54 -26.75
N VAL A 14 -35.32 -5.82 -26.39
CA VAL A 14 -35.28 -4.83 -25.29
C VAL A 14 -35.03 -5.51 -23.95
N LEU A 15 -35.71 -6.64 -23.69
CA LEU A 15 -35.48 -7.43 -22.47
C LEU A 15 -34.05 -8.00 -22.42
N GLY A 16 -33.53 -8.49 -23.54
CA GLY A 16 -32.16 -8.96 -23.64
C GLY A 16 -31.13 -7.85 -23.36
N LEU A 17 -31.34 -6.66 -23.92
CA LEU A 17 -30.50 -5.48 -23.67
C LEU A 17 -30.55 -5.03 -22.21
N PHE A 18 -31.73 -5.07 -21.59
CA PHE A 18 -31.91 -4.70 -20.19
C PHE A 18 -31.17 -5.64 -19.24
N ILE A 19 -31.26 -6.96 -19.47
CA ILE A 19 -30.54 -7.97 -18.69
C ILE A 19 -29.03 -7.84 -18.90
N TYR A 20 -28.58 -7.62 -20.14
CA TYR A 20 -27.17 -7.38 -20.45
C TYR A 20 -26.64 -6.18 -19.66
N GLN A 21 -27.29 -5.02 -19.73
CA GLN A 21 -26.84 -3.83 -18.96
C GLN A 21 -26.86 -4.07 -17.44
N SER A 22 -27.86 -4.80 -16.92
CA SER A 22 -27.93 -5.12 -15.49
C SER A 22 -26.76 -5.99 -15.01
N GLN A 23 -26.21 -6.86 -15.86
CA GLN A 23 -25.09 -7.73 -15.49
C GLN A 23 -23.73 -7.03 -15.49
N TYR A 24 -23.56 -5.94 -16.23
CA TYR A 24 -22.31 -5.16 -16.26
C TYR A 24 -22.20 -4.10 -15.16
N SER A 25 -23.25 -3.87 -14.37
CA SER A 25 -23.33 -2.71 -13.46
C SER A 25 -22.80 -2.93 -12.04
N HIS A 26 -22.10 -4.03 -11.75
CA HIS A 26 -21.52 -4.26 -10.41
C HIS A 26 -20.03 -4.59 -10.50
N GLN A 27 -19.23 -3.63 -10.99
CA GLN A 27 -17.81 -3.61 -10.63
C GLN A 27 -17.72 -3.25 -9.15
N VAL A 28 -17.42 -4.25 -8.32
CA VAL A 28 -17.10 -4.04 -6.90
C VAL A 28 -15.78 -3.27 -6.88
N ASN A 29 -15.84 -1.97 -6.57
CA ASN A 29 -14.65 -1.15 -6.43
C ASN A 29 -14.01 -1.49 -5.08
N ILE A 30 -13.03 -2.40 -5.10
CA ILE A 30 -12.26 -2.79 -3.92
C ILE A 30 -11.27 -1.66 -3.66
N PRO A 31 -11.27 -1.03 -2.47
CA PRO A 31 -10.32 0.02 -2.17
C PRO A 31 -8.88 -0.49 -2.34
N PRO A 32 -7.97 0.30 -2.94
CA PRO A 32 -6.56 -0.09 -3.02
C PRO A 32 -5.95 -0.20 -1.62
N VAL A 33 -5.02 -1.14 -1.45
CA VAL A 33 -4.32 -1.43 -0.18
C VAL A 33 -2.88 -1.80 -0.47
N ILE A 34 -1.93 -1.24 0.30
CA ILE A 34 -0.51 -1.60 0.26
C ILE A 34 -0.22 -2.62 1.35
N SER A 35 0.26 -3.81 0.97
CA SER A 35 0.52 -4.86 1.96
C SER A 35 1.81 -4.60 2.76
N LYS A 36 1.90 -5.14 3.98
CA LYS A 36 3.16 -5.10 4.75
C LYS A 36 4.32 -5.76 4.00
N ASN A 37 4.04 -6.84 3.27
CA ASN A 37 5.06 -7.56 2.52
C ASN A 37 5.61 -6.75 1.33
N GLU A 38 4.75 -5.95 0.71
CA GLU A 38 5.14 -5.02 -0.35
C GLU A 38 6.10 -3.98 0.22
N ILE A 39 5.72 -3.31 1.31
CA ILE A 39 6.59 -2.36 2.02
C ILE A 39 7.91 -3.02 2.43
N LEU A 40 7.88 -4.22 3.04
CA LEU A 40 9.09 -4.94 3.42
C LEU A 40 9.99 -5.25 2.22
N ASN A 41 9.42 -5.63 1.07
CA ASN A 41 10.19 -5.91 -0.13
C ASN A 41 10.82 -4.63 -0.71
N ASP A 42 10.10 -3.52 -0.72
CA ASP A 42 10.61 -2.24 -1.23
C ASP A 42 11.85 -1.79 -0.45
N PHE A 43 11.86 -2.00 0.87
CA PHE A 43 12.98 -1.62 1.74
C PHE A 43 14.07 -2.68 1.89
N LYS A 44 14.03 -3.79 1.14
CA LYS A 44 14.94 -4.92 1.34
C LYS A 44 16.39 -4.61 0.95
N ASP A 45 16.55 -3.83 -0.13
CA ASP A 45 17.84 -3.44 -0.69
C ASP A 45 18.03 -1.90 -0.65
N ASP A 46 17.23 -1.22 0.18
CA ASP A 46 17.28 0.24 0.31
C ASP A 46 18.47 0.67 1.16
N ASP A 47 19.53 1.04 0.46
CA ASP A 47 20.69 1.72 0.99
C ASP A 47 20.54 3.22 0.68
N VAL A 48 20.37 4.02 1.73
CA VAL A 48 20.15 5.47 1.60
C VAL A 48 21.47 6.20 1.86
N PRO A 49 21.95 7.05 0.95
CA PRO A 49 23.12 7.89 1.22
C PRO A 49 22.81 8.84 2.39
N ASP A 50 23.71 8.92 3.38
CA ASP A 50 23.54 9.80 4.54
C ASP A 50 23.86 11.28 4.23
N GLY A 51 24.26 11.58 2.99
CA GLY A 51 24.67 12.91 2.54
C GLY A 51 26.11 13.31 2.90
N VAL A 52 26.83 12.47 3.65
CA VAL A 52 28.21 12.69 4.12
C VAL A 52 29.18 11.60 3.62
N GLY A 53 28.68 10.65 2.83
CA GLY A 53 29.48 9.60 2.18
C GLY A 53 29.36 8.24 2.85
N GLU A 54 28.53 8.10 3.88
CA GLU A 54 28.18 6.81 4.49
C GLU A 54 26.81 6.34 3.98
N THR A 55 26.61 5.03 3.99
CA THR A 55 25.33 4.42 3.61
C THR A 55 24.57 4.05 4.87
N LEU A 56 23.34 4.56 4.98
CA LEU A 56 22.35 4.16 5.97
C LEU A 56 21.60 2.95 5.44
N SER A 57 21.78 1.80 6.08
CA SER A 57 21.02 0.60 5.74
C SER A 57 19.76 0.52 6.59
N VAL A 58 18.65 0.14 5.98
CA VAL A 58 17.40 -0.09 6.71
C VAL A 58 17.57 -1.29 7.65
N THR A 59 17.23 -1.09 8.93
CA THR A 59 17.36 -2.13 9.96
C THR A 59 16.02 -2.58 10.52
N HIS A 60 15.06 -1.67 10.63
CA HIS A 60 13.76 -1.95 11.24
C HIS A 60 12.61 -1.28 10.49
N ILE A 61 11.47 -1.96 10.42
CA ILE A 61 10.20 -1.39 9.99
C ILE A 61 9.15 -1.64 11.07
N PHE A 62 8.38 -0.61 11.41
CA PHE A 62 7.40 -0.64 12.49
C PHE A 62 6.01 -0.32 11.94
N PHE A 63 5.09 -1.25 12.17
CA PHE A 63 3.67 -1.08 11.84
C PHE A 63 2.86 -0.87 13.13
N PRO A 64 2.07 0.20 13.25
CA PRO A 64 1.13 0.37 14.36
C PRO A 64 0.15 -0.80 14.47
N VAL A 65 -0.36 -1.03 15.68
CA VAL A 65 -1.43 -2.00 15.90
C VAL A 65 -2.64 -1.60 15.05
N GLY A 66 -3.15 -2.55 14.27
CA GLY A 66 -4.30 -2.31 13.38
C GLY A 66 -3.95 -1.69 12.03
N PHE A 67 -2.67 -1.58 11.66
CA PHE A 67 -2.27 -1.22 10.29
C PHE A 67 -2.92 -2.14 9.26
N GLN A 68 -3.63 -1.56 8.28
CA GLN A 68 -4.33 -2.26 7.22
C GLN A 68 -3.73 -2.00 5.83
N GLY A 69 -2.86 -0.99 5.69
CA GLY A 69 -2.29 -0.61 4.41
C GLY A 69 -3.16 0.35 3.62
N GLN A 70 -4.07 1.07 4.28
CA GLN A 70 -5.04 1.95 3.63
C GLN A 70 -4.55 3.41 3.62
N LYS A 71 -5.20 4.25 2.81
CA LYS A 71 -4.96 5.70 2.81
C LYS A 71 -5.07 6.26 4.23
N GLY A 72 -4.04 6.98 4.66
CA GLY A 72 -3.92 7.56 6.00
C GLY A 72 -3.24 6.66 7.02
N ASP A 73 -3.06 5.38 6.74
CA ASP A 73 -2.21 4.52 7.57
C ASP A 73 -0.76 4.98 7.52
N VAL A 74 -0.04 4.67 8.59
CA VAL A 74 1.33 5.14 8.80
C VAL A 74 2.22 3.99 9.20
N PHE A 75 3.50 4.11 8.88
CA PHE A 75 4.54 3.19 9.33
C PHE A 75 5.85 3.93 9.48
N TYR A 76 6.81 3.29 10.17
CA TYR A 76 8.10 3.88 10.45
C TYR A 76 9.21 2.99 9.95
N VAL A 77 10.28 3.61 9.44
CA VAL A 77 11.46 2.91 8.94
C VAL A 77 12.68 3.47 9.63
N THR A 78 13.42 2.63 10.35
CA THR A 78 14.67 3.02 11.01
C THR A 78 15.86 2.48 10.24
N MET A 79 16.76 3.38 9.88
CA MET A 79 18.05 3.09 9.26
C MET A 79 19.18 3.41 10.23
N LYS A 80 20.30 2.69 10.10
CA LYS A 80 21.47 2.88 10.96
C LYS A 80 22.77 2.85 10.15
N THR A 81 23.74 3.66 10.55
CA THR A 81 25.13 3.60 10.06
C THR A 81 26.07 4.02 11.17
N GLY A 82 27.00 3.15 11.55
CA GLY A 82 27.83 3.35 12.75
C GLY A 82 26.97 3.66 13.98
N ASP A 83 27.17 4.84 14.55
CA ASP A 83 26.44 5.34 15.72
C ASP A 83 25.19 6.18 15.36
N LYS A 84 24.97 6.50 14.08
CA LYS A 84 23.83 7.31 13.64
C LYS A 84 22.57 6.46 13.50
N VAL A 85 21.46 6.99 14.01
CA VAL A 85 20.12 6.41 13.83
C VAL A 85 19.22 7.43 13.16
N LEU A 86 18.55 7.01 12.08
CA LEU A 86 17.59 7.84 11.37
C LEU A 86 16.27 7.09 11.27
N THR A 87 15.18 7.71 11.70
CA THR A 87 13.83 7.15 11.56
C THR A 87 12.99 8.03 10.67
N ARG A 88 12.42 7.45 9.61
CA ARG A 88 11.46 8.11 8.73
C ARG A 88 10.04 7.68 9.07
N TYR A 89 9.15 8.67 9.10
CA TYR A 89 7.72 8.51 9.25
C TYR A 89 7.06 8.58 7.88
N TYR A 90 6.44 7.48 7.48
CA TYR A 90 5.74 7.34 6.20
C TYR A 90 4.23 7.34 6.42
N ILE A 91 3.52 7.95 5.48
CA ILE A 91 2.06 7.96 5.43
C ILE A 91 1.61 7.48 4.04
N ILE A 92 0.63 6.57 4.03
CA ILE A 92 0.00 6.07 2.81
C ILE A 92 -0.98 7.12 2.29
N GLN A 93 -0.87 7.45 1.02
CA GLN A 93 -1.65 8.48 0.33
C GLN A 93 -2.07 7.96 -1.05
N GLU A 94 -2.97 8.68 -1.71
CA GLU A 94 -3.26 8.40 -3.13
C GLU A 94 -2.05 8.76 -3.98
N ASP A 95 -1.78 7.94 -4.99
CA ASP A 95 -0.79 8.26 -6.01
C ASP A 95 -1.24 9.53 -6.76
N LYS A 96 -0.32 10.48 -6.93
CA LYS A 96 -0.57 11.78 -7.59
C LYS A 96 -0.93 11.64 -9.08
N ASN A 97 -0.53 10.55 -9.71
CA ASN A 97 -0.73 10.26 -11.12
C ASN A 97 -1.87 9.25 -11.35
N ASN A 98 -2.25 8.47 -10.34
CA ASN A 98 -3.29 7.45 -10.41
C ASN A 98 -4.14 7.41 -9.13
N HIS A 99 -5.31 8.04 -9.15
CA HIS A 99 -6.21 8.08 -7.99
C HIS A 99 -6.77 6.72 -7.56
N ASP A 100 -6.66 5.69 -8.41
CA ASP A 100 -7.05 4.31 -8.08
C ASP A 100 -5.90 3.52 -7.43
N ALA A 101 -4.73 4.12 -7.23
CA ALA A 101 -3.57 3.53 -6.60
C ALA A 101 -3.16 4.28 -5.32
N LEU A 102 -2.44 3.58 -4.44
CA LEU A 102 -1.82 4.15 -3.25
C LEU A 102 -0.31 4.17 -3.41
N ASP A 103 0.30 5.16 -2.79
CA ASP A 103 1.75 5.30 -2.64
C ASP A 103 2.04 5.77 -1.19
N TYR A 104 3.29 5.74 -0.75
CA TYR A 104 3.67 6.24 0.57
C TYR A 104 4.80 7.25 0.48
N ASN A 105 4.66 8.33 1.24
CA ASN A 105 5.61 9.44 1.23
C ASN A 105 6.18 9.68 2.63
N VAL A 106 7.46 10.07 2.68
CA VAL A 106 8.09 10.54 3.91
C VAL A 106 7.41 11.84 4.31
N LYS A 107 6.83 11.86 5.50
CA LYS A 107 6.22 13.06 6.09
C LYS A 107 7.14 13.73 7.10
N GLU A 108 7.88 12.94 7.87
CA GLU A 108 8.87 13.44 8.83
C GLU A 108 10.09 12.53 8.87
N THR A 109 11.22 13.11 9.25
CA THR A 109 12.47 12.38 9.52
C THR A 109 12.98 12.82 10.89
N TRP A 110 13.35 11.85 11.72
CA TRP A 110 13.86 12.07 13.07
C TRP A 110 15.24 11.44 13.22
N GLU A 111 16.18 12.24 13.69
CA GLU A 111 17.53 11.79 14.07
C GLU A 111 17.52 11.27 15.51
N ASP A 112 18.34 10.25 15.77
CA ASP A 112 18.56 9.64 17.08
C ASP A 112 17.27 9.15 17.77
N PHE A 113 16.24 8.89 16.99
CA PHE A 113 14.97 8.36 17.46
C PHE A 113 14.79 6.91 16.99
N GLN A 114 14.37 6.05 17.92
CA GLN A 114 13.89 4.71 17.61
C GLN A 114 12.51 4.51 18.26
N PRO A 115 11.49 4.06 17.51
CA PRO A 115 10.19 3.76 18.09
C PRO A 115 10.28 2.78 19.26
N PRO A 116 9.53 2.99 20.36
CA PRO A 116 9.59 2.12 21.53
C PRO A 116 9.08 0.71 21.22
N ASP A 117 9.78 -0.28 21.78
CA ASP A 117 9.40 -1.70 21.66
C ASP A 117 8.01 -1.97 22.27
N GLY A 118 7.32 -2.99 21.73
CA GLY A 118 6.03 -3.46 22.24
C GLY A 118 4.81 -2.58 21.90
N LYS A 119 5.01 -1.44 21.21
CA LYS A 119 3.92 -0.58 20.69
C LYS A 119 3.58 -0.86 19.24
N TYR A 120 4.45 -1.57 18.53
CA TYR A 120 4.38 -1.80 17.09
C TYR A 120 4.62 -3.27 16.79
N GLN A 121 4.06 -3.73 15.66
CA GLN A 121 4.55 -4.93 15.02
C GLN A 121 5.84 -4.57 14.30
N THR A 122 6.97 -5.10 14.79
CA THR A 122 8.30 -4.72 14.36
C THR A 122 8.92 -5.81 13.51
N PHE A 123 9.47 -5.43 12.37
CA PHE A 123 10.26 -6.31 11.51
C PHE A 123 11.71 -5.84 11.53
N VAL A 124 12.63 -6.78 11.65
CA VAL A 124 14.08 -6.53 11.70
C VAL A 124 14.70 -7.16 10.47
N HIS A 125 15.56 -6.40 9.78
CA HIS A 125 16.32 -6.89 8.66
C HIS A 125 17.59 -7.59 9.15
N SER A 126 17.74 -8.88 8.83
CA SER A 126 18.91 -9.66 9.20
C SER A 126 19.22 -10.69 8.12
N HIS A 127 20.46 -10.66 7.60
CA HIS A 127 20.92 -11.59 6.57
C HIS A 127 20.06 -11.58 5.28
N GLY A 128 19.64 -10.39 4.83
CA GLY A 128 18.85 -10.23 3.60
C GLY A 128 17.40 -10.70 3.73
N GLN A 129 16.91 -10.87 4.97
CA GLN A 129 15.53 -11.28 5.24
C GLN A 129 14.92 -10.46 6.37
N TRP A 130 13.63 -10.18 6.22
CA TRP A 130 12.82 -9.59 7.27
C TRP A 130 12.32 -10.66 8.24
N LYS A 131 12.51 -10.42 9.54
CA LYS A 131 11.98 -11.27 10.60
C LYS A 131 11.17 -10.43 11.56
N GLU A 132 9.97 -10.90 11.87
CA GLU A 132 9.15 -10.29 12.90
C GLU A 132 9.80 -10.47 14.28
N LYS A 133 9.99 -9.35 14.98
CA LYS A 133 10.46 -9.31 16.37
C LYS A 133 9.26 -9.49 17.28
N LYS A 134 9.23 -10.61 18.00
CA LYS A 134 8.21 -10.94 19.00
C LYS A 134 8.41 -10.15 20.29
#